data_AF-A0A7J2YV85-F1
#
_entry.id   AF-A0A7J2YV85-F1
#
_cell.length_a   1.000
_cell.length_b   1.000
_cell.length_c   1.000
_cell.angle_alpha   90.00
_cell.angle_beta   90.00
_cell.angle_gamma   90.00
#
_symmetry.space_group_name_H-M   'P 1'
#
loop_
_entity.id
_entity.type
_entity.pdbx_description
1 polymer ?
#
loop_
_entity_poly.entity_id
_entity_poly.type
_entity_poly.pdbx_seq_one_letter_code
_entity_poly.pdbx_strand_id
1 'polypeptide(L)'
;MATQPPPPPPPPPGTDRLATIRTYILIAFIFAIIFMIVWIAGFLTTIAGLAFAAAFGFAAVVIIPAIFYLVWFVFNVIVFLRIWKMYKAVNAGDIATLKATSNIVWAVLALIFAGVIPGIMLIISDGPIKQL
;
A
#
# COMPACT_ATOMS: atom_id res chain seq x y z
N MET A 1 -46.76 -25.50 -17.79
CA MET A 1 -46.36 -24.39 -16.91
C MET A 1 -44.98 -24.73 -16.37
N ALA A 2 -43.93 -24.05 -16.81
CA ALA A 2 -42.57 -24.29 -16.33
C ALA A 2 -42.42 -23.64 -14.94
N THR A 3 -42.14 -24.44 -13.92
CA THR A 3 -41.87 -23.95 -12.56
C THR A 3 -40.55 -23.20 -12.55
N GLN A 4 -40.56 -21.91 -12.22
CA GLN A 4 -39.31 -21.17 -12.01
C GLN A 4 -38.49 -21.87 -10.93
N PRO A 5 -37.18 -22.11 -11.17
CA PRO A 5 -36.31 -22.64 -10.13
C PRO A 5 -36.31 -21.68 -8.93
N PRO A 6 -36.22 -22.22 -7.70
CA PRO A 6 -36.23 -21.40 -6.50
C PRO A 6 -35.13 -20.33 -6.57
N PRO A 7 -35.40 -19.09 -6.10
CA PRO A 7 -34.42 -18.03 -6.11
C PRO A 7 -33.15 -18.48 -5.37
N PRO A 8 -31.95 -18.15 -5.89
CA PRO A 8 -30.71 -18.55 -5.28
C PRO A 8 -30.65 -18.03 -3.83
N PRO A 9 -30.04 -18.78 -2.90
CA PRO A 9 -29.91 -18.37 -1.51
C PRO A 9 -29.25 -16.99 -1.41
N PRO A 10 -29.68 -16.14 -0.46
CA PRO A 10 -29.00 -14.87 -0.19
C PRO A 10 -27.49 -15.14 0.01
N PRO A 11 -26.61 -14.29 -0.56
CA PRO A 11 -25.18 -14.38 -0.29
C PRO A 11 -24.93 -14.42 1.22
N PRO A 12 -23.96 -15.22 1.72
CA PRO A 12 -23.63 -15.25 3.13
C PRO A 12 -23.35 -13.83 3.65
N PRO A 13 -23.89 -13.44 4.82
CA PRO A 13 -23.66 -12.11 5.37
C PRO A 13 -22.15 -11.86 5.50
N GLY A 14 -21.61 -10.93 4.71
CA GLY A 14 -20.19 -10.56 4.72
C GLY A 14 -19.43 -10.76 3.41
N THR A 15 -19.94 -11.51 2.43
CA THR A 15 -19.26 -11.68 1.12
C THR A 15 -19.14 -10.37 0.36
N ASP A 16 -20.16 -9.52 0.40
CA ASP A 16 -20.15 -8.20 -0.26
C ASP A 16 -19.11 -7.27 0.37
N ARG A 17 -19.00 -7.29 1.70
CA ARG A 17 -18.01 -6.47 2.43
C ARG A 17 -16.59 -6.88 2.11
N LEU A 18 -16.33 -8.19 2.01
CA LEU A 18 -15.00 -8.70 1.71
C LEU A 18 -14.59 -8.41 0.25
N ALA A 19 -15.55 -8.46 -0.68
CA ALA A 19 -15.33 -8.03 -2.06
C ALA A 19 -15.01 -6.52 -2.15
N THR A 20 -15.75 -5.67 -1.41
CA THR A 20 -15.47 -4.23 -1.34
C THR A 20 -14.10 -3.93 -0.72
N ILE A 21 -13.74 -4.59 0.38
CA ILE A 21 -12.42 -4.46 1.03
C ILE A 21 -11.30 -4.89 0.07
N ARG A 22 -11.49 -6.01 -0.64
CA ARG A 22 -10.55 -6.47 -1.66
C ARG A 22 -10.33 -5.40 -2.73
N THR A 23 -11.39 -4.75 -3.21
CA THR A 23 -11.27 -3.66 -4.18
C THR A 23 -10.49 -2.47 -3.63
N TYR A 24 -10.78 -2.02 -2.39
CA TYR A 24 -10.04 -0.90 -1.79
C TYR A 24 -8.56 -1.21 -1.57
N ILE A 25 -8.23 -2.41 -1.08
CA ILE A 25 -6.84 -2.84 -0.90
C ILE A 25 -6.15 -2.99 -2.24
N LEU A 26 -6.83 -3.46 -3.28
CA LEU A 26 -6.28 -3.59 -4.64
C LEU A 26 -5.97 -2.21 -5.23
N ILE A 27 -6.87 -1.23 -5.08
CA ILE A 27 -6.61 0.15 -5.51
C ILE A 27 -5.41 0.72 -4.73
N ALA A 28 -5.40 0.57 -3.40
CA ALA A 28 -4.27 1.01 -2.56
C ALA A 28 -2.95 0.37 -3.02
N PHE A 29 -2.96 -0.92 -3.36
CA PHE A 29 -1.80 -1.66 -3.82
C PHE A 29 -1.30 -1.18 -5.19
N ILE A 30 -2.19 -0.95 -6.16
CA ILE A 30 -1.81 -0.43 -7.48
C ILE A 30 -1.14 0.94 -7.34
N PHE A 31 -1.75 1.85 -6.56
CA PHE A 31 -1.15 3.18 -6.34
C PHE A 31 0.16 3.09 -5.57
N ALA A 32 0.26 2.19 -4.59
CA ALA A 32 1.51 1.94 -3.89
C ALA A 32 2.62 1.42 -4.83
N ILE A 33 2.30 0.56 -5.80
CA ILE A 33 3.26 0.12 -6.84
C ILE A 33 3.70 1.30 -7.70
N ILE A 34 2.76 2.12 -8.19
CA ILE A 34 3.09 3.29 -9.03
C ILE A 34 4.02 4.24 -8.28
N PHE A 35 3.68 4.56 -7.02
CA PHE A 35 4.53 5.39 -6.17
C PHE A 35 5.90 4.74 -5.95
N MET A 36 5.96 3.43 -5.69
CA MET A 36 7.21 2.71 -5.49
C MET A 36 8.11 2.79 -6.73
N ILE A 37 7.55 2.71 -7.94
CA ILE A 37 8.31 2.88 -9.20
C ILE A 37 8.90 4.30 -9.28
N VAL A 38 8.11 5.33 -8.96
CA VAL A 38 8.60 6.73 -8.93
C VAL A 38 9.72 6.91 -7.92
N TRP A 39 9.58 6.31 -6.73
CA TRP A 39 10.61 6.33 -5.68
C TRP A 39 11.88 5.58 -6.10
N ILE A 40 11.77 4.44 -6.80
CA ILE A 40 12.93 3.73 -7.36
C ILE A 40 13.64 4.60 -8.41
N ALA A 41 12.90 5.27 -9.29
CA ALA A 41 13.51 6.18 -10.26
C ALA A 41 14.24 7.33 -9.56
N GLY A 42 13.63 7.94 -8.55
CA GLY A 42 14.27 8.98 -7.74
C GLY A 42 15.49 8.49 -6.94
N PHE A 43 15.47 7.23 -6.49
CA PHE A 43 16.62 6.60 -5.86
C PHE A 43 17.80 6.46 -6.82
N LEU A 44 17.54 5.96 -8.03
CA LEU A 44 18.56 5.82 -9.07
C LEU A 44 19.14 7.18 -9.50
N THR A 45 18.30 8.21 -9.64
CA THR A 45 18.78 9.57 -9.96
C THR A 45 19.58 10.18 -8.81
N THR A 46 19.21 9.90 -7.56
CA THR A 46 19.98 10.35 -6.39
C THR A 46 21.37 9.71 -6.35
N ILE A 47 21.49 8.41 -6.63
CA ILE A 47 22.78 7.73 -6.74
C ILE A 47 23.60 8.31 -7.90
N ALA A 48 22.99 8.50 -9.07
CA ALA A 48 23.67 9.07 -10.23
C ALA A 48 24.16 10.51 -9.96
N GLY A 49 23.33 11.33 -9.32
CA GLY A 49 23.68 12.69 -8.91
C GLY A 49 24.80 12.72 -7.87
N LEU A 50 24.80 11.80 -6.91
CA LEU A 50 25.87 11.64 -5.93
C LEU A 50 27.20 11.27 -6.62
N ALA A 51 27.17 10.30 -7.53
CA ALA A 51 28.34 9.88 -8.30
C ALA A 51 28.90 11.03 -9.16
N PHE A 52 28.01 11.78 -9.84
CA PHE A 52 28.39 12.96 -10.60
C PHE A 52 29.03 14.03 -9.70
N ALA A 53 28.36 14.44 -8.62
CA ALA A 53 28.89 15.44 -7.70
C ALA A 53 30.22 15.02 -7.07
N ALA A 54 30.39 13.72 -6.77
CA ALA A 54 31.66 13.18 -6.27
C ALA A 54 32.79 13.32 -7.30
N ALA A 55 32.52 13.07 -8.58
CA ALA A 55 33.52 13.23 -9.64
C ALA A 55 34.05 14.68 -9.76
N PHE A 56 33.23 15.67 -9.39
CA PHE A 56 33.61 17.09 -9.43
C PHE A 56 33.98 17.67 -8.05
N GLY A 57 34.13 16.84 -7.01
CA GLY A 57 34.54 17.28 -5.67
C GLY A 57 33.44 17.93 -4.81
N PHE A 58 32.18 17.86 -5.22
CA PHE A 58 31.02 18.42 -4.51
C PHE A 58 30.23 17.39 -3.69
N ALA A 59 30.76 16.17 -3.48
CA ALA A 59 30.08 15.09 -2.77
C ALA A 59 29.51 15.52 -1.40
N ALA A 60 30.27 16.32 -0.64
CA ALA A 60 29.86 16.75 0.70
C ALA A 60 28.53 17.53 0.70
N VAL A 61 28.24 18.27 -0.38
CA VAL A 61 27.01 19.08 -0.50
C VAL A 61 25.78 18.22 -0.76
N VAL A 62 25.95 17.10 -1.48
CA VAL A 62 24.85 16.23 -1.89
C VAL A 62 24.67 15.00 -0.99
N ILE A 63 25.64 14.70 -0.12
CA ILE A 63 25.58 13.57 0.82
C ILE A 63 24.41 13.71 1.80
N ILE A 64 24.23 14.88 2.41
CA ILE A 64 23.17 15.12 3.39
C ILE A 64 21.77 14.89 2.78
N PRO A 65 21.41 15.52 1.64
CA PRO A 65 20.11 15.26 1.01
C PRO A 65 19.98 13.81 0.51
N ALA A 66 21.07 13.18 0.05
CA ALA A 66 21.04 11.77 -0.37
C ALA A 66 20.75 10.81 0.80
N ILE A 67 21.35 11.02 1.97
CA ILE A 67 21.08 10.23 3.19
C ILE A 67 19.63 10.44 3.62
N PHE A 68 19.15 11.68 3.64
CA PHE A 68 17.76 11.97 4.00
C PHE A 68 16.77 11.25 3.08
N TYR A 69 17.03 11.28 1.77
CA TYR A 69 16.23 10.57 0.77
C TYR A 69 16.27 9.05 0.98
N LEU A 70 17.44 8.48 1.27
CA LEU A 70 17.62 7.05 1.56
C LEU A 70 16.79 6.59 2.76
N VAL A 71 16.83 7.35 3.86
CA VAL A 71 16.03 7.06 5.05
C VAL A 71 14.54 7.09 4.70
N TRP A 72 14.11 8.11 3.97
CA TRP A 72 12.71 8.24 3.53
C TRP A 72 12.27 7.08 2.62
N PHE A 73 13.15 6.65 1.71
CA PHE A 73 12.92 5.52 0.82
C PHE A 73 12.71 4.22 1.60
N VAL A 74 13.53 3.96 2.62
CA VAL A 74 13.37 2.77 3.49
C VAL A 74 12.00 2.76 4.16
N PHE A 75 11.54 3.89 4.68
CA PHE A 75 10.19 3.99 5.26
C PHE A 75 9.09 3.69 4.23
N ASN A 76 9.24 4.18 3.00
CA ASN A 76 8.31 3.89 1.91
C ASN A 76 8.25 2.38 1.61
N VAL A 77 9.40 1.70 1.54
CA VAL A 77 9.47 0.24 1.33
C VAL A 77 8.75 -0.52 2.44
N ILE A 78 8.94 -0.13 3.71
CA ILE A 78 8.27 -0.76 4.85
C ILE A 78 6.74 -0.66 4.72
N VAL A 79 6.25 0.53 4.36
CA VAL A 79 4.81 0.75 4.12
C VAL A 79 4.32 -0.10 2.95
N PHE A 80 5.06 -0.13 1.84
CA PHE A 80 4.71 -0.95 0.68
C PHE A 80 4.58 -2.44 1.03
N LEU A 81 5.54 -2.98 1.78
CA LEU A 81 5.50 -4.38 2.25
C LEU A 81 4.29 -4.66 3.15
N ARG A 82 3.84 -3.67 3.92
CA ARG A 82 2.60 -3.78 4.73
C ARG A 82 1.36 -3.87 3.83
N ILE A 83 1.25 -3.01 2.83
CA ILE A 83 0.13 -3.02 1.87
C ILE A 83 0.11 -4.34 1.11
N TRP A 84 1.28 -4.82 0.68
CA TRP A 84 1.42 -6.14 0.07
C TRP A 84 0.87 -7.24 0.99
N LYS A 85 1.25 -7.25 2.28
CA LYS A 85 0.76 -8.26 3.23
C LYS A 85 -0.77 -8.22 3.36
N MET A 86 -1.37 -7.04 3.42
CA MET A 86 -2.84 -6.89 3.44
C MET A 86 -3.49 -7.39 2.15
N TYR A 87 -2.91 -7.05 1.00
CA TYR A 87 -3.35 -7.55 -0.31
C TYR A 87 -3.28 -9.07 -0.41
N LYS A 88 -2.18 -9.68 0.05
CA LYS A 88 -2.03 -11.13 0.09
C LYS A 88 -3.07 -11.78 1.02
N ALA A 89 -3.29 -11.21 2.20
CA ALA A 89 -4.26 -11.72 3.18
C ALA A 89 -5.70 -11.66 2.64
N VAL A 90 -6.11 -10.54 2.02
CA VAL A 90 -7.46 -10.40 1.45
C VAL A 90 -7.69 -11.31 0.23
N ASN A 91 -6.64 -11.60 -0.54
CA ASN A 91 -6.71 -12.53 -1.65
C ASN A 91 -6.77 -13.99 -1.21
N ALA A 92 -6.07 -14.33 -0.12
CA ALA A 92 -6.12 -15.65 0.50
C ALA A 92 -7.41 -15.90 1.31
N GLY A 93 -8.23 -14.86 1.55
CA GLY A 93 -9.40 -14.94 2.43
C GLY A 93 -9.03 -15.06 3.92
N ASP A 94 -7.78 -14.76 4.28
CA ASP A 94 -7.29 -14.83 5.65
C ASP A 94 -7.67 -13.57 6.43
N ILE A 95 -8.88 -13.58 6.96
CA ILE A 95 -9.46 -12.46 7.72
C ILE A 95 -8.68 -12.23 9.04
N ALA A 96 -8.11 -13.29 9.63
CA ALA A 96 -7.36 -13.18 10.88
C ALA A 96 -6.06 -12.37 10.67
N THR A 97 -5.29 -12.71 9.64
CA THR A 97 -4.11 -11.93 9.26
C THR A 97 -4.48 -10.52 8.82
N LEU A 98 -5.61 -10.34 8.12
CA LEU A 98 -6.06 -9.03 7.67
C LEU A 98 -6.37 -8.10 8.85
N LYS A 99 -7.09 -8.57 9.87
CA LYS A 99 -7.38 -7.82 11.10
C LYS A 99 -6.13 -7.51 11.92
N ALA A 100 -5.22 -8.48 12.03
CA ALA A 100 -3.95 -8.27 12.73
C ALA A 100 -3.04 -7.26 11.99
N THR A 101 -3.20 -7.18 10.67
CA THR A 101 -2.39 -6.29 9.82
C THR A 101 -3.05 -4.92 9.64
N SER A 102 -4.38 -4.80 9.72
CA SER A 102 -5.13 -3.55 9.65
C SER A 102 -4.93 -2.72 10.91
N ASN A 103 -4.36 -1.54 10.75
CA ASN A 103 -4.26 -0.56 11.82
C ASN A 103 -4.29 0.82 11.19
N ILE A 104 -5.16 1.68 11.73
CA ILE A 104 -5.28 3.08 11.32
C ILE A 104 -3.96 3.85 11.40
N VAL A 105 -3.08 3.53 12.36
CA VAL A 105 -1.74 4.14 12.48
C VAL A 105 -0.91 3.83 11.23
N TRP A 106 -0.98 2.60 10.71
CA TRP A 106 -0.30 2.24 9.46
C TRP A 106 -0.92 2.89 8.24
N ALA A 107 -2.24 3.11 8.23
CA ALA A 107 -2.91 3.81 7.15
C ALA A 107 -2.52 5.31 7.10
N VAL A 108 -2.37 5.95 8.28
CA VAL A 108 -1.85 7.32 8.39
C VAL A 108 -0.38 7.40 7.97
N LEU A 109 0.45 6.43 8.38
CA LEU A 109 1.83 6.34 7.89
C LEU A 109 1.87 6.19 6.36
N ALA A 110 0.97 5.37 5.79
CA ALA A 110 0.88 5.24 4.34
C ALA A 110 0.46 6.54 3.65
N LEU A 111 -0.41 7.33 4.27
CA LEU A 111 -0.81 8.65 3.76
C LEU A 111 0.38 9.61 3.64
N ILE A 112 1.25 9.62 4.65
CA ILE A 112 2.41 10.52 4.71
C ILE A 112 3.54 10.03 3.79
N PHE A 113 3.81 8.72 3.76
CA PHE A 113 5.02 8.17 3.14
C PHE A 113 4.79 7.54 1.76
N ALA A 114 3.65 6.90 1.52
CA ALA A 114 3.33 6.23 0.25
C ALA A 114 2.39 7.04 -0.65
N GLY A 115 1.89 8.18 -0.17
CA GLY A 115 1.05 9.10 -0.91
C GLY A 115 -0.40 9.13 -0.42
N VAL A 116 -1.10 10.21 -0.78
CA VAL A 116 -2.46 10.50 -0.31
C VAL A 116 -3.46 9.41 -0.69
N ILE A 117 -3.40 8.92 -1.93
CA ILE A 117 -4.35 7.94 -2.47
C ILE A 117 -4.25 6.57 -1.76
N PRO A 118 -3.07 5.92 -1.67
CA PRO A 118 -2.97 4.63 -0.96
C PRO A 118 -3.28 4.76 0.53
N GLY A 119 -2.94 5.90 1.16
CA GLY A 119 -3.29 6.16 2.56
C GLY A 119 -4.80 6.25 2.80
N ILE A 120 -5.53 7.06 2.01
CA ILE A 120 -6.99 7.21 2.16
C ILE A 120 -7.70 5.86 1.95
N MET A 121 -7.30 5.08 0.94
CA MET A 121 -7.90 3.76 0.68
C MET A 121 -7.68 2.77 1.83
N LEU A 122 -6.53 2.84 2.52
CA LEU A 122 -6.29 2.04 3.72
C LEU A 122 -7.13 2.51 4.92
N ILE A 123 -7.31 3.82 5.09
CA ILE A 123 -8.17 4.37 6.17
C ILE A 123 -9.62 3.92 5.97
N ILE A 124 -10.13 4.00 4.74
CA ILE A 124 -11.51 3.62 4.42
C ILE A 124 -11.72 2.10 4.60
N SER A 125 -10.70 1.28 4.35
CA SER A 125 -10.80 -0.17 4.52
C SER A 125 -10.65 -0.66 5.96
N ASP A 126 -10.06 0.12 6.87
CA ASP A 126 -9.86 -0.28 8.28
C ASP A 126 -11.18 -0.53 9.03
N GLY A 127 -12.18 0.35 8.84
CA GLY A 127 -13.51 0.20 9.46
C GLY A 127 -14.21 -1.09 9.04
N PRO A 128 -14.39 -1.35 7.73
CA PRO A 128 -14.94 -2.60 7.23
C PRO A 128 -14.15 -3.85 7.65
N ILE A 129 -12.81 -3.81 7.71
CA ILE A 129 -11.98 -4.95 8.12
C ILE A 129 -12.24 -5.34 9.59
N LYS A 130 -12.41 -4.35 10.47
CA LYS A 130 -12.73 -4.59 11.89
C LYS A 130 -14.15 -5.11 12.12
N GLN A 131 -15.04 -4.93 11.15
CA GLN A 131 -16.43 -5.39 11.18
C GLN A 131 -16.67 -6.73 10.48
N LEU A 132 -15.67 -7.27 9.75
CA LEU A 132 -15.57 -8.70 9.47
C LEU A 132 -15.27 -9.46 10.76
#